data_AF-A0A8S0HAE6-F1
#
_entry.id   AF-A0A8S0HAE6-F1
#
_cell.length_a   1.000
_cell.length_b   1.000
_cell.length_c   1.000
_cell.angle_alpha   90.00
_cell.angle_beta   90.00
_cell.angle_gamma   90.00
#
_symmetry.space_group_name_H-M   'P 1'
#
loop_
_entity.id
_entity.type
_entity.pdbx_description
1 polymer ?
#
loop_
_entity_poly.entity_id
_entity_poly.type
_entity_poly.pdbx_seq_one_letter_code
_entity_poly.pdbx_strand_id
1 'polypeptide(L)'
;MHPEGKLNDPIVMHQVHLTMQTLVFGEHSLVKRIQRHMALRALKGKCSPEEALKVIERKDLNEKPVYAQQQDWNQYLTLLNLRTWDTLDGRVVTEQIYVHSKLLIADDRVAIVGSANVNDRSLLGNRDSELAMIVRDSTPVKVALDGQHEQQVSQAINQLRKDLWRKHFALSLTKPSSVKPATELEPYLDQPAAKATWQAIQKRANRNEQFYNEEFNFIPQNISQLQVIKVDVLQKYGGGFPCPVWPTWTYRDLSKLRVGGELSEPMPYEESFWKSKTLTSVKTFLPPTKVEGFITALPLNWTRGENNDSGLNKTMLADILDKQDNSVRVAVNRLPQDKGHNS
;
A
#
# COMPACT_ATOMS: atom_id res chain seq x y z
N MET A 1 0.15 -3.19 5.67
CA MET A 1 1.44 -2.77 6.21
C MET A 1 1.41 -1.29 6.41
N HIS A 2 2.11 -0.82 7.42
CA HIS A 2 2.39 0.58 7.65
C HIS A 2 3.90 0.80 7.57
N PRO A 3 4.34 2.06 7.42
CA PRO A 3 5.76 2.40 7.53
C PRO A 3 6.37 1.89 8.84
N GLU A 4 7.69 1.72 8.86
CA GLU A 4 8.41 1.29 10.05
C GLU A 4 8.16 2.25 11.23
N GLY A 5 7.96 1.69 12.42
CA GLY A 5 7.68 2.44 13.64
C GLY A 5 6.38 2.01 14.31
N LYS A 6 6.12 2.61 15.48
CA LYS A 6 4.91 2.32 16.26
C LYS A 6 3.72 3.08 15.70
N LEU A 7 2.55 2.47 15.67
CA LEU A 7 1.33 3.12 15.16
C LEU A 7 0.87 4.31 16.03
N ASN A 8 1.35 4.45 17.27
CA ASN A 8 1.10 5.62 18.11
C ASN A 8 2.10 6.77 17.88
N ASP A 9 3.05 6.62 16.96
CA ASP A 9 3.93 7.71 16.54
C ASP A 9 3.20 8.64 15.55
N PRO A 10 3.07 9.94 15.85
CA PRO A 10 2.43 10.91 14.95
C PRO A 10 3.03 10.96 13.53
N ILE A 11 4.32 10.64 13.37
CA ILE A 11 4.99 10.59 12.07
C ILE A 11 4.46 9.39 11.27
N VAL A 12 4.36 8.22 11.89
CA VAL A 12 3.84 7.00 11.25
C VAL A 12 2.37 7.19 10.89
N MET A 13 1.57 7.76 11.79
CA MET A 13 0.15 8.06 11.56
C MET A 13 -0.04 9.01 10.36
N HIS A 14 0.79 10.06 10.26
CA HIS A 14 0.75 11.00 9.14
C HIS A 14 1.18 10.33 7.83
N GLN A 15 2.20 9.47 7.83
CA GLN A 15 2.58 8.72 6.62
C GLN A 15 1.48 7.76 6.17
N VAL A 16 0.77 7.11 7.10
CA VAL A 16 -0.43 6.31 6.79
C VAL A 16 -1.51 7.19 6.18
N HIS A 17 -1.77 8.37 6.75
CA HIS A 17 -2.72 9.34 6.21
C HIS A 17 -2.40 9.69 4.74
N LEU A 18 -1.17 10.14 4.45
CA LEU A 18 -0.74 10.49 3.09
C LEU A 18 -0.82 9.30 2.13
N THR A 19 -0.45 8.10 2.58
CA THR A 19 -0.56 6.87 1.79
C THR A 19 -2.01 6.61 1.37
N MET A 20 -2.94 6.69 2.32
CA MET A 20 -4.36 6.47 2.04
C MET A 20 -4.97 7.60 1.19
N GLN A 21 -4.51 8.85 1.34
CA GLN A 21 -4.91 9.93 0.43
C GLN A 21 -4.44 9.67 -1.01
N THR A 22 -3.20 9.23 -1.20
CA THR A 22 -2.65 8.91 -2.52
C THR A 22 -3.35 7.71 -3.15
N LEU A 23 -3.69 6.68 -2.38
CA LEU A 23 -4.26 5.44 -2.93
C LEU A 23 -5.77 5.53 -3.17
N VAL A 24 -6.55 6.00 -2.18
CA VAL A 24 -8.01 5.83 -2.16
C VAL A 24 -8.82 7.06 -1.75
N PHE A 25 -8.45 7.76 -0.68
CA PHE A 25 -9.33 8.78 -0.08
C PHE A 25 -9.24 10.14 -0.75
N GLY A 26 -8.04 10.52 -1.21
CA GLY A 26 -7.79 11.81 -1.81
C GLY A 26 -8.60 11.99 -3.09
N GLU A 27 -8.90 13.23 -3.46
CA GLU A 27 -9.72 13.50 -4.64
C GLU A 27 -9.03 13.10 -5.94
N HIS A 28 -7.70 13.19 -5.95
CA HIS A 28 -6.83 12.76 -7.05
C HIS A 28 -6.15 11.41 -6.77
N SER A 29 -6.73 10.60 -5.88
CA SER A 29 -6.18 9.29 -5.55
C SER A 29 -6.11 8.35 -6.75
N LEU A 30 -5.19 7.39 -6.68
CA LEU A 30 -4.96 6.41 -7.75
C LEU A 30 -6.24 5.68 -8.15
N VAL A 31 -7.00 5.16 -7.17
CA VAL A 31 -8.25 4.44 -7.43
C VAL A 31 -9.29 5.34 -8.10
N LYS A 32 -9.54 6.55 -7.57
CA LYS A 32 -10.51 7.46 -8.18
C LYS A 32 -10.12 7.88 -9.60
N ARG A 33 -8.82 8.04 -9.88
CA ARG A 33 -8.33 8.36 -11.23
C ARG A 33 -8.55 7.21 -12.21
N ILE A 34 -8.33 5.97 -11.79
CA ILE A 34 -8.65 4.78 -12.60
C ILE A 34 -10.15 4.74 -12.89
N GLN A 35 -10.99 4.89 -11.86
CA GLN A 35 -12.45 4.88 -12.00
C GLN A 35 -12.96 5.98 -12.95
N ARG A 36 -12.45 7.20 -12.82
CA ARG A 36 -12.74 8.31 -13.75
C ARG A 36 -12.39 7.95 -15.18
N HIS A 37 -11.19 7.41 -15.41
CA HIS A 37 -10.77 7.03 -16.75
C HIS A 37 -11.65 5.91 -17.34
N MET A 38 -12.03 4.91 -16.53
CA MET A 38 -12.96 3.86 -16.95
C MET A 38 -14.34 4.44 -17.31
N ALA A 39 -14.87 5.35 -16.49
CA ALA A 39 -16.14 6.02 -16.75
C ALA A 39 -16.10 6.88 -18.04
N LEU A 40 -15.02 7.63 -18.26
CA LEU A 40 -14.80 8.37 -19.51
C LEU A 40 -14.73 7.43 -20.72
N ARG A 41 -14.01 6.31 -20.59
CA ARG A 41 -13.91 5.31 -21.66
C ARG A 41 -15.28 4.72 -22.02
N ALA A 42 -16.16 4.51 -21.03
CA ALA A 42 -17.53 4.03 -21.26
C ALA A 42 -18.45 5.04 -21.97
N LEU A 43 -18.09 6.33 -21.95
CA LEU A 43 -18.80 7.42 -22.63
C LEU A 43 -18.15 7.83 -23.97
N LYS A 44 -17.01 7.24 -24.33
CA LYS A 44 -16.31 7.56 -25.57
C LYS A 44 -17.22 7.35 -26.78
N GLY A 45 -17.38 8.40 -27.59
CA GLY A 45 -18.24 8.39 -28.79
C GLY A 45 -19.73 8.60 -28.52
N LYS A 46 -20.15 8.77 -27.26
CA LYS A 46 -21.57 9.02 -26.89
C LYS A 46 -21.89 10.51 -26.68
N CYS A 47 -20.89 11.30 -26.29
CA CYS A 47 -21.01 12.74 -26.07
C CYS A 47 -19.64 13.42 -26.22
N SER A 48 -19.61 14.75 -26.14
CA SER A 48 -18.35 15.51 -26.12
C SER A 48 -17.54 15.21 -24.85
N PRO A 49 -16.20 15.36 -24.88
CA PRO A 49 -15.36 15.16 -23.69
C PRO A 49 -15.77 16.02 -22.49
N GLU A 50 -16.24 17.24 -22.74
CA GLU A 50 -16.69 18.19 -21.71
C GLU A 50 -18.00 17.73 -21.04
N GLU A 51 -18.95 17.22 -21.83
CA GLU A 51 -20.18 16.63 -21.32
C GLU A 51 -19.89 15.34 -20.55
N ALA A 52 -18.99 14.49 -21.06
CA ALA A 52 -18.59 13.27 -20.38
C ALA A 52 -18.03 13.56 -18.98
N LEU A 53 -17.17 14.58 -18.84
CA LEU A 53 -16.64 15.00 -17.53
C LEU A 53 -17.75 15.47 -16.58
N LYS A 54 -18.70 16.27 -17.06
CA LYS A 54 -19.84 16.72 -16.24
C LYS A 54 -20.71 15.54 -15.78
N VAL A 55 -20.92 14.56 -16.65
CA VAL A 55 -21.73 13.36 -16.35
C VAL A 55 -21.09 12.50 -15.27
N ILE A 56 -19.80 12.20 -15.38
CA ILE A 56 -19.14 11.28 -14.44
C ILE A 56 -18.95 11.87 -13.04
N GLU A 57 -18.84 13.20 -12.94
CA GLU A 57 -18.68 13.92 -11.66
C GLU A 57 -20.03 14.21 -10.98
N ARG A 58 -21.16 13.99 -11.67
CA ARG A 58 -22.48 14.17 -11.07
C ARG A 58 -22.63 13.25 -9.87
N LYS A 59 -23.15 13.80 -8.77
CA LYS A 59 -23.43 13.05 -7.54
C LYS A 59 -24.84 12.49 -7.52
N ASP A 60 -24.98 11.29 -6.98
CA ASP A 60 -26.27 10.68 -6.65
C ASP A 60 -26.85 11.23 -5.33
N LEU A 61 -28.00 10.68 -4.91
CA LEU A 61 -28.71 11.08 -3.68
C LEU A 61 -27.87 10.83 -2.40
N ASN A 62 -26.83 10.00 -2.46
CA ASN A 62 -25.93 9.70 -1.36
C ASN A 62 -24.60 10.46 -1.48
N GLU A 63 -24.58 11.52 -2.29
CA GLU A 63 -23.39 12.33 -2.61
C GLU A 63 -22.24 11.56 -3.28
N LYS A 64 -22.49 10.36 -3.80
CA LYS A 64 -21.47 9.56 -4.49
C LYS A 64 -21.43 9.94 -5.97
N PRO A 65 -20.24 10.23 -6.53
CA PRO A 65 -20.12 10.55 -7.94
C PRO A 65 -20.35 9.31 -8.82
N VAL A 66 -20.88 9.51 -10.02
CA VAL A 66 -21.17 8.43 -10.98
C VAL A 66 -19.92 7.59 -11.29
N TYR A 67 -18.74 8.20 -11.42
CA TYR A 67 -17.50 7.44 -11.67
C TYR A 67 -17.22 6.40 -10.57
N ALA A 68 -17.61 6.66 -9.32
CA ALA A 68 -17.36 5.76 -8.19
C ALA A 68 -18.25 4.51 -8.21
N GLN A 69 -19.30 4.49 -9.04
CA GLN A 69 -20.16 3.33 -9.25
C GLN A 69 -19.48 2.27 -10.14
N GLN A 70 -18.41 2.62 -10.87
CA GLN A 70 -17.61 1.64 -11.61
C GLN A 70 -16.65 0.91 -10.67
N GLN A 71 -17.08 -0.27 -10.20
CA GLN A 71 -16.37 -1.02 -9.15
C GLN A 71 -15.29 -1.98 -9.66
N ASP A 72 -15.19 -2.24 -10.96
CA ASP A 72 -14.25 -3.22 -11.50
C ASP A 72 -12.84 -2.65 -11.76
N TRP A 73 -12.40 -1.64 -11.00
CA TRP A 73 -11.06 -1.07 -11.13
C TRP A 73 -9.96 -2.08 -10.73
N ASN A 74 -10.32 -3.09 -9.92
CA ASN A 74 -9.44 -4.19 -9.50
C ASN A 74 -8.89 -5.02 -10.67
N GLN A 75 -9.49 -4.95 -11.87
CA GLN A 75 -8.91 -5.60 -13.06
C GLN A 75 -7.59 -4.96 -13.52
N TYR A 76 -7.30 -3.71 -13.08
CA TYR A 76 -6.11 -2.95 -13.48
C TYR A 76 -5.11 -2.75 -12.34
N LEU A 77 -5.53 -2.90 -11.09
CA LEU A 77 -4.72 -2.59 -9.92
C LEU A 77 -4.94 -3.62 -8.83
N THR A 78 -3.83 -4.20 -8.35
CA THR A 78 -3.81 -5.10 -7.19
C THR A 78 -2.88 -4.50 -6.13
N LEU A 79 -3.43 -4.17 -4.96
CA LEU A 79 -2.69 -3.60 -3.84
C LEU A 79 -2.50 -4.66 -2.75
N LEU A 80 -1.25 -5.01 -2.49
CA LEU A 80 -0.87 -6.09 -1.57
C LEU A 80 0.00 -5.57 -0.43
N ASN A 81 0.07 -6.39 0.61
CA ASN A 81 0.99 -6.31 1.73
C ASN A 81 1.63 -7.67 1.94
N LEU A 82 2.64 -7.72 2.82
CA LEU A 82 3.24 -8.96 3.28
C LEU A 82 3.09 -9.09 4.79
N ARG A 83 2.74 -10.28 5.27
CA ARG A 83 2.60 -10.61 6.70
C ARG A 83 2.97 -12.06 6.96
N THR A 84 3.56 -12.30 8.12
CA THR A 84 3.82 -13.65 8.64
C THR A 84 3.28 -13.80 10.05
N TRP A 85 3.30 -15.02 10.56
CA TRP A 85 3.02 -15.35 11.95
C TRP A 85 3.96 -16.45 12.42
N ASP A 86 4.13 -16.56 13.73
CA ASP A 86 4.85 -17.66 14.35
C ASP A 86 4.46 -17.83 15.83
N THR A 87 5.06 -18.79 16.51
CA THR A 87 4.94 -18.97 17.96
C THR A 87 6.26 -18.58 18.64
N LEU A 88 6.21 -17.58 19.52
CA LEU A 88 7.33 -17.13 20.35
C LEU A 88 7.03 -17.44 21.81
N ASP A 89 7.87 -18.25 22.47
CA ASP A 89 7.69 -18.68 23.87
C ASP A 89 6.28 -19.21 24.18
N GLY A 90 5.73 -20.01 23.28
CA GLY A 90 4.38 -20.59 23.39
C GLY A 90 3.24 -19.63 23.07
N ARG A 91 3.53 -18.37 22.71
CA ARG A 91 2.54 -17.37 22.31
C ARG A 91 2.53 -17.18 20.80
N VAL A 92 1.33 -17.26 20.20
CA VAL A 92 1.13 -16.91 18.80
C VAL A 92 1.28 -15.40 18.60
N VAL A 93 2.12 -15.04 17.64
CA VAL A 93 2.41 -13.65 17.25
C VAL A 93 2.30 -13.49 15.73
N THR A 94 1.97 -12.29 15.28
CA THR A 94 2.03 -11.93 13.86
C THR A 94 2.77 -10.61 13.69
N GLU A 95 3.52 -10.50 12.59
CA GLU A 95 4.14 -9.25 12.20
C GLU A 95 4.11 -9.08 10.68
N GLN A 96 4.04 -7.83 10.26
CA GLN A 96 4.19 -7.45 8.87
C GLN A 96 5.61 -7.76 8.38
N ILE A 97 5.76 -8.21 7.14
CA ILE A 97 7.10 -8.33 6.54
C ILE A 97 7.42 -7.01 5.85
N TYR A 98 8.19 -6.15 6.53
CA TYR A 98 8.46 -4.80 6.06
C TYR A 98 9.09 -4.77 4.65
N VAL A 99 8.40 -4.13 3.71
CA VAL A 99 8.84 -4.00 2.31
C VAL A 99 9.65 -2.71 2.20
N HIS A 100 10.96 -2.87 2.34
CA HIS A 100 11.90 -1.76 2.17
C HIS A 100 12.39 -1.60 0.72
N SER A 101 12.00 -2.49 -0.20
CA SER A 101 12.42 -2.46 -1.60
C SER A 101 11.94 -1.20 -2.34
N LYS A 102 12.82 -0.66 -3.20
CA LYS A 102 12.48 0.35 -4.23
C LYS A 102 12.77 -0.27 -5.58
N LEU A 103 11.77 -0.99 -6.08
CA LEU A 103 11.87 -1.81 -7.27
C LEU A 103 10.65 -1.55 -8.15
N LEU A 104 10.89 -1.32 -9.44
CA LEU A 104 9.86 -1.34 -10.48
C LEU A 104 10.28 -2.36 -11.53
N ILE A 105 9.35 -3.20 -11.97
CA ILE A 105 9.51 -4.11 -13.10
C ILE A 105 8.41 -3.79 -14.11
N ALA A 106 8.77 -3.61 -15.38
CA ALA A 106 7.82 -3.38 -16.47
C ALA A 106 8.03 -4.40 -17.60
N ASP A 107 6.92 -5.03 -18.00
CA ASP A 107 6.77 -5.96 -19.12
C ASP A 107 7.79 -7.12 -19.13
N ASP A 108 8.34 -7.49 -17.97
CA ASP A 108 9.49 -8.40 -17.84
C ASP A 108 10.68 -8.01 -18.76
N ARG A 109 10.81 -6.73 -19.13
CA ARG A 109 11.85 -6.20 -20.05
C ARG A 109 12.83 -5.26 -19.38
N VAL A 110 12.37 -4.51 -18.41
CA VAL A 110 13.16 -3.50 -17.70
C VAL A 110 12.84 -3.54 -16.22
N ALA A 111 13.87 -3.39 -15.40
CA ALA A 111 13.69 -3.11 -13.98
C ALA A 111 14.38 -1.79 -13.62
N ILE A 112 13.85 -1.11 -12.61
CA ILE A 112 14.51 0.01 -11.94
C ILE A 112 14.74 -0.42 -10.50
N VAL A 113 15.99 -0.36 -10.05
CA VAL A 113 16.38 -0.70 -8.67
C VAL A 113 17.14 0.48 -8.09
N GLY A 114 16.82 0.88 -6.86
CA GLY A 114 17.52 2.01 -6.24
C GLY A 114 17.18 2.21 -4.78
N SER A 115 17.45 3.43 -4.31
CA SER A 115 17.11 3.90 -2.96
C SER A 115 15.86 4.80 -2.94
N ALA A 116 15.49 5.39 -4.07
CA ALA A 116 14.40 6.36 -4.20
C ALA A 116 13.02 5.78 -3.89
N ASN A 117 12.40 6.22 -2.80
CA ASN A 117 11.01 5.91 -2.48
C ASN A 117 10.04 6.58 -3.49
N VAL A 118 8.81 6.09 -3.57
CA VAL A 118 7.73 6.77 -4.30
C VAL A 118 7.15 7.88 -3.42
N ASN A 119 7.91 8.97 -3.27
CA ASN A 119 7.48 10.18 -2.56
C ASN A 119 8.31 11.40 -3.01
N ASP A 120 7.83 12.60 -2.67
CA ASP A 120 8.49 13.86 -3.04
C ASP A 120 9.90 14.00 -2.43
N ARG A 121 10.15 13.39 -1.26
CA ARG A 121 11.46 13.42 -0.60
C ARG A 121 12.54 12.78 -1.46
N SER A 122 12.21 11.68 -2.14
CA SER A 122 13.13 10.97 -3.02
C SER A 122 13.06 11.42 -4.49
N LEU A 123 11.88 11.86 -4.99
CA LEU A 123 11.66 12.05 -6.44
C LEU A 123 11.78 13.50 -6.95
N LEU A 124 11.76 14.53 -6.09
CA LEU A 124 11.90 15.92 -6.54
C LEU A 124 13.34 16.32 -6.88
N GLY A 125 14.34 15.55 -6.45
CA GLY A 125 15.76 15.78 -6.74
C GLY A 125 16.41 16.95 -5.99
N ASN A 126 15.64 17.78 -5.30
CA ASN A 126 16.14 18.89 -4.47
C ASN A 126 16.03 18.63 -2.96
N ARG A 127 15.81 17.37 -2.56
CA ARG A 127 15.69 16.91 -1.18
C ARG A 127 16.75 15.86 -0.87
N ASP A 128 16.39 14.59 -0.70
CA ASP A 128 17.36 13.54 -0.41
C ASP A 128 18.17 13.19 -1.66
N SER A 129 19.45 12.86 -1.45
CA SER A 129 20.29 12.29 -2.51
C SER A 129 19.95 10.81 -2.67
N GLU A 130 19.57 10.41 -3.89
CA GLU A 130 19.14 9.05 -4.21
C GLU A 130 19.93 8.49 -5.39
N LEU A 131 20.09 7.17 -5.43
CA LEU A 131 20.67 6.46 -6.58
C LEU A 131 19.68 5.44 -7.12
N ALA A 132 19.56 5.36 -8.44
CA ALA A 132 18.79 4.32 -9.11
C ALA A 132 19.51 3.85 -10.38
N MET A 133 19.33 2.57 -10.70
CA MET A 133 19.86 1.93 -11.89
C MET A 133 18.71 1.35 -12.71
N ILE A 134 18.73 1.61 -14.02
CA ILE A 134 17.87 0.95 -15.00
C ILE A 134 18.58 -0.33 -15.44
N VAL A 135 17.98 -1.48 -15.15
CA VAL A 135 18.49 -2.79 -15.54
C VAL A 135 17.75 -3.25 -16.78
N ARG A 136 18.52 -3.52 -17.84
CA ARG A 136 18.07 -4.15 -19.08
C ARG A 136 19.04 -5.28 -19.40
N ASP A 137 18.49 -6.44 -19.73
CA ASP A 137 19.25 -7.58 -20.24
C ASP A 137 19.04 -7.67 -21.75
N SER A 138 20.11 -7.97 -22.48
CA SER A 138 20.08 -8.12 -23.93
C SER A 138 19.65 -9.53 -24.36
N THR A 139 19.51 -10.48 -23.44
CA THR A 139 19.13 -11.87 -23.73
C THR A 139 17.60 -12.00 -23.86
N PRO A 140 17.05 -12.20 -25.08
CA PRO A 140 15.62 -12.26 -25.27
C PRO A 140 15.11 -13.68 -25.06
N VAL A 141 13.96 -13.82 -24.39
CA VAL A 141 13.19 -15.06 -24.33
C VAL A 141 11.75 -14.79 -24.75
N LYS A 142 11.09 -15.78 -25.36
CA LYS A 142 9.67 -15.68 -25.73
C LYS A 142 8.80 -16.19 -24.60
N VAL A 143 7.89 -15.35 -24.13
CA VAL A 143 6.95 -15.69 -23.05
C VAL A 143 5.57 -15.11 -23.40
N ALA A 144 4.50 -15.87 -23.13
CA ALA A 144 3.13 -15.37 -23.23
C ALA A 144 2.68 -14.79 -21.89
N LEU A 145 3.01 -13.51 -21.63
CA LEU A 145 2.72 -12.86 -20.34
C LEU A 145 1.21 -12.80 -20.04
N ASP A 146 0.36 -12.75 -21.06
CA ASP A 146 -1.11 -12.78 -20.97
C ASP A 146 -1.69 -14.20 -21.12
N GLY A 147 -0.83 -15.21 -21.28
CA GLY A 147 -1.20 -16.61 -21.55
C GLY A 147 -1.66 -16.89 -22.99
N GLN A 148 -1.61 -15.90 -23.90
CA GLN A 148 -2.12 -16.02 -25.26
C GLN A 148 -1.11 -15.63 -26.34
N HIS A 149 -0.45 -14.48 -26.20
CA HIS A 149 0.43 -13.91 -27.22
C HIS A 149 1.89 -13.99 -26.80
N GLU A 150 2.72 -14.67 -27.58
CA GLU A 150 4.17 -14.68 -27.35
C GLU A 150 4.77 -13.29 -27.54
N GLN A 151 5.55 -12.85 -26.55
CA GLN A 151 6.28 -11.60 -26.59
C GLN A 151 7.74 -11.84 -26.23
N GLN A 152 8.64 -11.08 -26.85
CA GLN A 152 10.04 -11.05 -26.40
C GLN A 152 10.14 -10.27 -25.10
N VAL A 153 10.73 -10.89 -24.08
CA VAL A 153 11.02 -10.32 -22.76
C VAL A 153 12.49 -10.52 -22.41
N SER A 154 12.97 -9.85 -21.38
CA SER A 154 14.33 -10.07 -20.85
C SER A 154 14.35 -11.35 -20.03
N GLN A 155 15.34 -12.21 -20.24
CA GLN A 155 15.51 -13.43 -19.44
C GLN A 155 15.74 -13.10 -17.96
N ALA A 156 16.69 -12.21 -17.65
CA ALA A 156 17.02 -11.86 -16.27
C ALA A 156 15.86 -11.16 -15.54
N ILE A 157 15.15 -10.24 -16.20
CA ILE A 157 14.04 -9.51 -15.57
C ILE A 157 12.80 -10.41 -15.40
N ASN A 158 12.51 -11.27 -16.39
CA ASN A 158 11.48 -12.30 -16.26
C ASN A 158 11.77 -13.21 -15.06
N GLN A 159 13.01 -13.71 -14.93
CA GLN A 159 13.41 -14.56 -13.83
C GLN A 159 13.33 -13.85 -12.47
N LEU A 160 13.79 -12.60 -12.39
CA LEU A 160 13.69 -11.78 -11.18
C LEU A 160 12.24 -11.67 -10.68
N ARG A 161 11.29 -11.39 -11.57
CA ARG A 161 9.87 -11.33 -11.20
C ARG A 161 9.34 -12.70 -10.77
N LYS A 162 9.73 -13.80 -11.44
CA LYS A 162 9.37 -15.18 -11.03
C LYS A 162 9.84 -15.43 -9.59
N ASP A 163 11.11 -15.15 -9.31
CA ASP A 163 11.74 -15.44 -8.02
C ASP A 163 11.13 -14.63 -6.88
N LEU A 164 10.82 -13.36 -7.13
CA LEU A 164 10.09 -12.52 -6.18
C LEU A 164 8.69 -13.07 -5.88
N TRP A 165 7.94 -13.47 -6.92
CA TRP A 165 6.63 -14.08 -6.72
C TRP A 165 6.73 -15.41 -5.97
N ARG A 166 7.68 -16.28 -6.33
CA ARG A 166 7.93 -17.53 -5.59
C ARG A 166 8.26 -17.27 -4.13
N LYS A 167 9.06 -16.24 -3.82
CA LYS A 167 9.34 -15.82 -2.45
C LYS A 167 8.08 -15.33 -1.72
N HIS A 168 7.30 -14.45 -2.35
CA HIS A 168 6.06 -13.92 -1.76
C HIS A 168 4.98 -14.99 -1.57
N PHE A 169 4.94 -16.01 -2.43
CA PHE A 169 4.03 -17.15 -2.35
C PHE A 169 4.57 -18.28 -1.47
N ALA A 170 5.72 -18.07 -0.79
CA ALA A 170 6.38 -19.06 0.05
C ALA A 170 6.80 -20.35 -0.68
N LEU A 171 6.94 -20.32 -2.02
CA LEU A 171 7.35 -21.45 -2.87
C LEU A 171 8.87 -21.69 -2.89
N SER A 172 9.64 -20.82 -2.26
CA SER A 172 11.11 -20.90 -2.19
C SER A 172 11.64 -21.07 -0.75
N LEU A 173 10.77 -21.49 0.17
CA LEU A 173 11.17 -21.72 1.55
C LEU A 173 12.05 -22.97 1.64
N THR A 174 13.25 -22.80 2.20
CA THR A 174 14.21 -23.89 2.47
C THR A 174 14.25 -24.29 3.94
N LYS A 175 13.65 -23.48 4.82
CA LYS A 175 13.55 -23.72 6.25
C LYS A 175 12.08 -23.90 6.64
N PRO A 176 11.80 -24.63 7.74
CA PRO A 176 10.46 -24.68 8.31
C PRO A 176 9.92 -23.27 8.57
N SER A 177 8.64 -23.08 8.26
CA SER A 177 7.91 -21.82 8.39
C SER A 177 6.50 -22.15 8.84
N SER A 178 5.96 -21.31 9.73
CA SER A 178 4.58 -21.40 10.18
C SER A 178 3.57 -21.06 9.05
N VAL A 179 4.00 -20.26 8.06
CA VAL A 179 3.25 -20.01 6.82
C VAL A 179 3.53 -21.10 5.79
N LYS A 180 2.47 -21.73 5.29
CA LYS A 180 2.52 -22.76 4.24
C LYS A 180 2.73 -22.14 2.85
N PRO A 181 3.32 -22.85 1.88
CA PRO A 181 3.40 -22.39 0.49
C PRO A 181 2.02 -22.27 -0.18
N ALA A 182 1.79 -21.19 -0.93
CA ALA A 182 0.60 -21.01 -1.76
C ALA A 182 0.79 -21.73 -3.10
N THR A 183 0.83 -23.06 -3.08
CA THR A 183 1.12 -23.91 -4.25
C THR A 183 0.12 -23.73 -5.39
N GLU A 184 -1.12 -23.33 -5.09
CA GLU A 184 -2.11 -23.02 -6.12
C GLU A 184 -1.74 -21.79 -6.98
N LEU A 185 -0.79 -20.96 -6.53
CA LEU A 185 -0.32 -19.82 -7.30
C LEU A 185 0.83 -20.14 -8.27
N GLU A 186 1.45 -21.33 -8.14
CA GLU A 186 2.60 -21.73 -8.97
C GLU A 186 2.30 -21.77 -10.48
N PRO A 187 1.13 -22.28 -10.94
CA PRO A 187 0.81 -22.28 -12.37
C PRO A 187 0.69 -20.89 -13.01
N TYR A 188 0.54 -19.83 -12.20
CA TYR A 188 0.36 -18.46 -12.69
C TYR A 188 1.67 -17.68 -12.82
N LEU A 189 2.81 -18.28 -12.44
CA LEU A 189 4.10 -17.60 -12.44
C LEU A 189 4.51 -17.11 -13.83
N ASP A 190 4.14 -17.78 -14.91
CA ASP A 190 4.59 -17.43 -16.27
C ASP A 190 3.72 -16.39 -16.98
N GLN A 191 2.52 -16.14 -16.46
CA GLN A 191 1.48 -15.34 -17.12
C GLN A 191 0.98 -14.19 -16.25
N PRO A 192 1.84 -13.22 -15.87
CA PRO A 192 1.49 -12.18 -14.91
C PRO A 192 0.37 -11.22 -15.37
N ALA A 193 0.13 -11.09 -16.67
CA ALA A 193 -0.91 -10.22 -17.24
C ALA A 193 -2.24 -10.95 -17.51
N ALA A 194 -2.28 -12.28 -17.38
CA ALA A 194 -3.50 -13.04 -17.62
C ALA A 194 -4.57 -12.76 -16.56
N LYS A 195 -5.84 -12.71 -17.00
CA LYS A 195 -7.00 -12.51 -16.11
C LYS A 195 -7.04 -13.48 -14.94
N ALA A 196 -6.82 -14.77 -15.24
CA ALA A 196 -6.82 -15.81 -14.22
C ALA A 196 -5.74 -15.59 -13.15
N THR A 197 -4.58 -15.04 -13.53
CA THR A 197 -3.44 -14.82 -12.64
C THR A 197 -3.71 -13.74 -11.60
N TRP A 198 -4.09 -12.53 -12.02
CA TRP A 198 -4.34 -11.47 -11.05
C TRP A 198 -5.59 -11.77 -10.20
N GLN A 199 -6.60 -12.47 -10.75
CA GLN A 199 -7.74 -12.95 -9.96
C GLN A 199 -7.32 -13.97 -8.90
N ALA A 200 -6.44 -14.92 -9.22
CA ALA A 200 -5.93 -15.89 -8.27
C ALA A 200 -5.13 -15.23 -7.14
N ILE A 201 -4.24 -14.28 -7.48
CA ILE A 201 -3.45 -13.52 -6.51
C ILE A 201 -4.37 -12.69 -5.60
N GLN A 202 -5.33 -11.97 -6.15
CA GLN A 202 -6.32 -11.20 -5.36
C GLN A 202 -7.12 -12.11 -4.42
N LYS A 203 -7.60 -13.27 -4.93
CA LYS A 203 -8.33 -14.24 -4.13
C LYS A 203 -7.50 -14.77 -2.97
N ARG A 204 -6.23 -15.13 -3.20
CA ARG A 204 -5.32 -15.55 -2.13
C ARG A 204 -5.07 -14.45 -1.12
N ALA A 205 -4.74 -13.25 -1.59
CA ALA A 205 -4.46 -12.10 -0.73
C ALA A 205 -5.66 -11.73 0.17
N ASN A 206 -6.88 -11.76 -0.38
CA ASN A 206 -8.12 -11.53 0.39
C ASN A 206 -8.39 -12.63 1.42
N ARG A 207 -8.16 -13.91 1.07
CA ARG A 207 -8.31 -15.02 2.03
C ARG A 207 -7.31 -14.92 3.18
N ASN A 208 -6.06 -14.62 2.88
CA ASN A 208 -5.06 -14.44 3.93
C ASN A 208 -5.39 -13.25 4.83
N GLU A 209 -5.87 -12.14 4.26
CA GLU A 209 -6.36 -10.99 5.05
C GLU A 209 -7.51 -11.39 5.98
N GLN A 210 -8.48 -12.17 5.48
CA GLN A 210 -9.58 -12.70 6.29
C GLN A 210 -9.09 -13.58 7.44
N PHE A 211 -8.20 -14.55 7.18
CA PHE A 211 -7.66 -15.41 8.22
C PHE A 211 -6.84 -14.65 9.27
N TYR A 212 -6.07 -13.64 8.86
CA TYR A 212 -5.37 -12.78 9.82
C TYR A 212 -6.34 -11.94 10.65
N ASN A 213 -7.39 -11.40 10.04
CA ASN A 213 -8.40 -10.63 10.75
C ASN A 213 -9.17 -11.52 11.73
N GLU A 214 -9.57 -12.73 11.35
CA GLU A 214 -10.26 -13.69 12.23
C GLU A 214 -9.50 -13.92 13.54
N GLU A 215 -8.17 -14.00 13.49
CA GLU A 215 -7.34 -14.34 14.65
C GLU A 215 -6.72 -13.14 15.36
N PHE A 216 -6.49 -12.02 14.68
CA PHE A 216 -5.80 -10.86 15.26
C PHE A 216 -6.62 -9.57 15.09
N ASN A 217 -7.04 -9.00 16.21
CA ASN A 217 -7.81 -7.76 16.24
C ASN A 217 -6.96 -6.48 16.36
N PHE A 218 -5.65 -6.61 16.57
CA PHE A 218 -4.73 -5.48 16.76
C PHE A 218 -3.97 -5.06 15.49
N ILE A 219 -4.24 -5.70 14.35
CA ILE A 219 -3.61 -5.39 13.06
C ILE A 219 -4.50 -4.48 12.19
N PRO A 220 -3.94 -3.71 11.23
CA PRO A 220 -4.73 -2.90 10.30
C PRO A 220 -5.76 -3.72 9.50
N GLN A 221 -7.02 -3.28 9.46
CA GLN A 221 -8.11 -3.98 8.77
C GLN A 221 -9.02 -3.01 8.01
N ASN A 222 -9.92 -3.56 7.19
CA ASN A 222 -10.96 -2.76 6.54
C ASN A 222 -12.05 -2.31 7.53
N ILE A 223 -12.41 -3.17 8.48
CA ILE A 223 -13.55 -2.99 9.39
C ILE A 223 -13.07 -3.22 10.83
N SER A 224 -13.48 -2.36 11.74
CA SER A 224 -13.22 -2.55 13.18
C SER A 224 -14.00 -3.73 13.72
N GLN A 225 -13.34 -4.59 14.49
CA GLN A 225 -13.96 -5.73 15.17
C GLN A 225 -14.53 -5.38 16.55
N LEU A 226 -14.06 -4.28 17.15
CA LEU A 226 -14.40 -3.89 18.52
C LEU A 226 -15.48 -2.79 18.55
N GLN A 227 -15.68 -2.08 17.44
CA GLN A 227 -16.61 -0.97 17.41
C GLN A 227 -18.06 -1.44 17.37
N VAL A 228 -18.84 -1.09 18.39
CA VAL A 228 -20.29 -1.32 18.40
C VAL A 228 -20.97 -0.31 17.48
N ILE A 229 -21.59 -0.81 16.40
CA ILE A 229 -22.24 0.04 15.39
C ILE A 229 -23.71 0.24 15.78
N LYS A 230 -24.14 1.51 15.87
CA LYS A 230 -25.55 1.87 15.95
C LYS A 230 -26.16 1.95 14.53
N VAL A 231 -27.45 1.63 14.40
CA VAL A 231 -28.16 1.48 13.11
C VAL A 231 -28.06 2.73 12.22
N ASP A 232 -28.10 3.90 12.82
CA ASP A 232 -27.98 5.22 12.18
C ASP A 232 -26.62 5.44 11.50
N VAL A 233 -25.55 4.85 12.04
CA VAL A 233 -24.18 4.97 11.52
C VAL A 233 -23.90 3.94 10.41
N LEU A 234 -24.63 2.83 10.41
CA LEU A 234 -24.47 1.73 9.47
C LEU A 234 -24.77 2.18 8.02
N GLN A 235 -25.70 3.12 7.83
CA GLN A 235 -26.01 3.68 6.52
C GLN A 235 -24.81 4.40 5.87
N LYS A 236 -23.95 5.05 6.67
CA LYS A 236 -22.81 5.83 6.17
C LYS A 236 -21.66 4.94 5.68
N TYR A 237 -21.39 3.85 6.39
CA TYR A 237 -20.22 3.00 6.13
C TYR A 237 -20.58 1.64 5.50
N GLY A 238 -21.87 1.33 5.38
CA GLY A 238 -22.36 0.10 4.75
C GLY A 238 -22.01 -1.12 5.59
N GLY A 239 -21.02 -1.90 5.15
CA GLY A 239 -20.69 -3.23 5.68
C GLY A 239 -19.95 -3.27 7.03
N GLY A 240 -19.70 -2.13 7.66
CA GLY A 240 -19.05 -2.03 8.96
C GLY A 240 -18.38 -0.68 9.19
N PHE A 241 -18.04 -0.36 10.44
CA PHE A 241 -17.29 0.86 10.74
C PHE A 241 -15.82 0.67 10.36
N PRO A 242 -15.19 1.60 9.62
CA PRO A 242 -13.78 1.53 9.26
C PRO A 242 -12.88 1.28 10.46
N CYS A 243 -11.88 0.40 10.31
CA CYS A 243 -10.89 0.19 11.36
C CYS A 243 -10.11 1.49 11.62
N PRO A 244 -10.00 1.95 12.88
CA PRO A 244 -9.18 3.11 13.23
C PRO A 244 -7.69 2.88 12.93
N VAL A 245 -6.89 3.95 12.92
CA VAL A 245 -5.42 3.85 12.82
C VAL A 245 -4.83 2.96 13.92
N TRP A 246 -5.47 2.93 15.10
CA TRP A 246 -5.21 1.96 16.16
C TRP A 246 -6.34 0.93 16.18
N PRO A 247 -6.13 -0.30 15.70
CA PRO A 247 -7.20 -1.28 15.49
C PRO A 247 -8.03 -1.63 16.73
N THR A 248 -7.47 -1.49 17.93
CA THR A 248 -8.16 -1.75 19.20
C THR A 248 -8.82 -0.52 19.81
N TRP A 249 -8.77 0.64 19.14
CA TRP A 249 -9.45 1.86 19.57
C TRP A 249 -10.95 1.78 19.33
N THR A 250 -11.73 2.24 20.29
CA THR A 250 -13.18 2.41 20.13
C THR A 250 -13.57 3.86 20.38
N TYR A 251 -14.35 4.41 19.45
CA TYR A 251 -14.89 5.75 19.56
C TYR A 251 -16.13 5.77 20.45
N ARG A 252 -16.25 6.84 21.26
CA ARG A 252 -17.45 7.11 22.09
C ARG A 252 -18.66 7.50 21.24
N ASP A 253 -18.42 8.20 20.15
CA ASP A 253 -19.44 8.66 19.21
C ASP A 253 -18.98 8.52 17.76
N LEU A 254 -19.62 7.63 17.00
CA LEU A 254 -19.27 7.34 15.61
C LEU A 254 -19.78 8.40 14.61
N SER A 255 -20.71 9.24 15.03
CA SER A 255 -21.13 10.41 14.24
C SER A 255 -20.12 11.55 14.38
N LYS A 256 -19.39 11.61 15.50
CA LYS A 256 -18.45 12.68 15.85
C LYS A 256 -17.13 12.12 16.40
N LEU A 257 -16.29 11.61 15.49
CA LEU A 257 -15.00 10.98 15.85
C LEU A 257 -14.06 11.89 16.68
N ARG A 258 -14.21 13.21 16.57
CA ARG A 258 -13.44 14.21 17.35
C ARG A 258 -13.69 14.17 18.86
N VAL A 259 -14.79 13.56 19.31
CA VAL A 259 -15.07 13.31 20.74
C VAL A 259 -14.06 12.33 21.34
N GLY A 260 -13.32 11.62 20.49
CA GLY A 260 -12.31 10.66 20.89
C GLY A 260 -12.93 9.36 21.37
N GLY A 261 -12.16 8.64 22.17
CA GLY A 261 -12.35 7.22 22.44
C GLY A 261 -11.33 6.72 23.44
N GLU A 262 -11.14 5.42 23.44
CA GLU A 262 -10.11 4.76 24.25
C GLU A 262 -9.65 3.46 23.58
N LEU A 263 -8.48 2.98 23.98
CA LEU A 263 -8.03 1.64 23.61
C LEU A 263 -8.83 0.62 24.43
N SER A 264 -9.65 -0.18 23.76
CA SER A 264 -10.40 -1.26 24.42
C SER A 264 -9.52 -2.46 24.74
N GLU A 265 -8.43 -2.63 23.99
CA GLU A 265 -7.41 -3.64 24.24
C GLU A 265 -6.02 -3.07 23.99
N PRO A 266 -4.98 -3.57 24.70
CA PRO A 266 -3.63 -3.09 24.51
C PRO A 266 -3.12 -3.39 23.10
N MET A 267 -2.22 -2.54 22.60
CA MET A 267 -1.57 -2.69 21.30
C MET A 267 -0.15 -3.27 21.47
N PRO A 268 0.47 -3.90 20.46
CA PRO A 268 1.80 -4.52 20.59
C PRO A 268 2.92 -3.59 21.07
N TYR A 269 2.78 -2.27 20.93
CA TYR A 269 3.75 -1.30 21.45
C TYR A 269 3.59 -1.00 22.95
N GLU A 270 2.52 -1.48 23.58
CA GLU A 270 2.23 -1.35 25.01
C GLU A 270 2.82 -2.52 25.79
N GLU A 271 3.40 -2.25 26.97
CA GLU A 271 3.92 -3.31 27.84
C GLU A 271 2.82 -4.30 28.28
N SER A 272 1.61 -3.79 28.51
CA SER A 272 0.43 -4.56 28.92
C SER A 272 -0.06 -5.55 27.86
N PHE A 273 0.35 -5.38 26.60
CA PHE A 273 0.11 -6.38 25.55
C PHE A 273 0.94 -7.64 25.78
N TRP A 274 2.12 -7.51 26.37
CA TRP A 274 3.08 -8.61 26.54
C TRP A 274 3.04 -9.21 27.93
N LYS A 275 2.81 -8.38 28.95
CA LYS A 275 2.89 -8.76 30.35
C LYS A 275 1.71 -8.21 31.11
N SER A 276 1.18 -9.02 32.02
CA SER A 276 0.22 -8.53 33.00
C SER A 276 0.95 -8.07 34.25
N LYS A 277 0.63 -6.87 34.74
CA LYS A 277 1.08 -6.37 36.05
C LYS A 277 0.13 -6.84 37.17
N THR A 278 -1.01 -7.42 36.81
CA THR A 278 -1.98 -8.04 37.72
C THR A 278 -1.90 -9.57 37.59
N LEU A 279 -2.57 -10.32 38.46
CA LEU A 279 -2.68 -11.78 38.33
C LEU A 279 -3.53 -12.24 37.14
N THR A 280 -4.00 -11.33 36.29
CA THR A 280 -4.83 -11.64 35.12
C THR A 280 -3.95 -12.15 33.97
N SER A 281 -4.40 -13.18 33.25
CA SER A 281 -3.70 -13.66 32.05
C SER A 281 -3.77 -12.63 30.92
N VAL A 282 -2.67 -12.49 30.18
CA VAL A 282 -2.60 -11.68 28.95
C VAL A 282 -3.40 -12.37 27.84
N LYS A 283 -4.06 -11.59 26.97
CA LYS A 283 -4.80 -12.12 25.82
C LYS A 283 -3.89 -12.94 24.90
N THR A 284 -4.33 -14.16 24.59
CA THR A 284 -3.69 -15.06 23.64
C THR A 284 -4.48 -15.12 22.33
N PHE A 285 -3.81 -15.48 21.25
CA PHE A 285 -4.40 -15.59 19.91
C PHE A 285 -4.20 -17.01 19.39
N LEU A 286 -5.07 -17.45 18.48
CA LEU A 286 -4.93 -18.76 17.85
C LEU A 286 -4.06 -18.63 16.58
N PRO A 287 -3.36 -19.70 16.18
CA PRO A 287 -2.55 -19.68 14.97
C PRO A 287 -3.45 -19.65 13.72
N PRO A 288 -3.23 -18.72 12.76
CA PRO A 288 -3.99 -18.68 11.51
C PRO A 288 -3.51 -19.74 10.52
N THR A 289 -3.70 -21.02 10.84
CA THR A 289 -3.10 -22.18 10.13
C THR A 289 -3.53 -22.35 8.67
N LYS A 290 -4.53 -21.59 8.23
CA LYS A 290 -5.05 -21.56 6.85
C LYS A 290 -4.33 -20.55 5.94
N VAL A 291 -3.46 -19.70 6.50
CA VAL A 291 -2.66 -18.75 5.72
C VAL A 291 -1.63 -19.49 4.87
N GLU A 292 -1.61 -19.17 3.58
CA GLU A 292 -0.66 -19.74 2.61
C GLU A 292 -0.01 -18.61 1.80
N GLY A 293 1.32 -18.61 1.69
CA GLY A 293 2.07 -17.47 1.17
C GLY A 293 2.00 -16.26 2.11
N PHE A 294 2.85 -15.28 1.82
CA PHE A 294 2.99 -14.08 2.67
C PHE A 294 2.11 -12.92 2.23
N ILE A 295 1.49 -13.00 1.05
CA ILE A 295 0.68 -11.91 0.51
C ILE A 295 -0.63 -11.74 1.27
N THR A 296 -1.00 -10.49 1.55
CA THR A 296 -2.32 -10.11 2.08
C THR A 296 -2.87 -8.93 1.29
N ALA A 297 -4.19 -8.77 1.23
CA ALA A 297 -4.78 -7.59 0.62
C ALA A 297 -4.46 -6.33 1.44
N LEU A 298 -4.23 -5.19 0.79
CA LEU A 298 -4.15 -3.91 1.49
C LEU A 298 -5.56 -3.48 1.96
N PRO A 299 -5.79 -3.18 3.25
CA PRO A 299 -7.10 -2.75 3.72
C PRO A 299 -7.42 -1.33 3.26
N LEU A 300 -8.14 -1.21 2.16
CA LEU A 300 -8.45 0.06 1.49
C LEU A 300 -9.44 0.95 2.25
N ASN A 301 -10.18 0.40 3.22
CA ASN A 301 -11.04 1.17 4.12
C ASN A 301 -10.38 1.51 5.46
N TRP A 302 -9.13 1.08 5.70
CA TRP A 302 -8.43 1.41 6.94
C TRP A 302 -8.31 2.93 7.12
N THR A 303 -8.55 3.43 8.34
CA THR A 303 -8.54 4.86 8.72
C THR A 303 -9.57 5.73 8.00
N ARG A 304 -10.55 5.14 7.29
CA ARG A 304 -11.52 5.93 6.52
C ARG A 304 -12.38 6.79 7.45
N GLY A 305 -12.33 8.11 7.22
CA GLY A 305 -13.08 9.10 8.00
C GLY A 305 -12.29 9.71 9.15
N GLU A 306 -11.12 9.19 9.47
CA GLU A 306 -10.19 9.80 10.42
C GLU A 306 -9.39 10.93 9.77
N ASN A 307 -9.00 11.91 10.58
CA ASN A 307 -7.97 12.87 10.21
C ASN A 307 -6.69 12.60 11.02
N ASN A 308 -5.81 11.78 10.45
CA ASN A 308 -4.51 11.43 11.01
C ASN A 308 -3.38 12.35 10.51
N ASP A 309 -3.72 13.50 9.93
CA ASP A 309 -2.74 14.51 9.58
C ASP A 309 -2.22 15.20 10.85
N SER A 310 -0.96 14.94 11.20
CA SER A 310 -0.30 15.58 12.35
C SER A 310 0.05 17.05 12.12
N GLY A 311 0.05 17.53 10.87
CA GLY A 311 0.50 18.88 10.51
C GLY A 311 2.01 19.12 10.70
N LEU A 312 2.78 18.12 11.16
CA LEU A 312 4.22 18.23 11.45
C LEU A 312 5.07 18.48 10.19
N ASN A 313 4.55 18.11 9.02
CA ASN A 313 5.13 18.48 7.73
C ASN A 313 5.20 20.00 7.52
N LYS A 314 4.31 20.80 8.13
CA LYS A 314 4.36 22.27 8.07
C LYS A 314 5.43 22.86 8.99
N THR A 315 5.73 22.22 10.11
CA THR A 315 6.75 22.68 11.06
C THR A 315 8.18 22.38 10.59
N MET A 316 8.41 21.28 9.87
CA MET A 316 9.72 21.05 9.22
C MET A 316 9.96 21.91 7.97
N LEU A 317 8.90 22.48 7.38
CA LEU A 317 9.00 23.45 6.29
C LEU A 317 9.11 24.91 6.80
N ALA A 318 8.83 25.16 8.08
CA ALA A 318 8.98 26.46 8.72
C ALA A 318 10.43 26.66 9.20
N ASP A 319 11.33 26.86 8.24
CA ASP A 319 12.53 27.72 8.35
C ASP A 319 13.33 27.78 7.03
N ILE A 320 12.69 27.53 5.88
CA ILE A 320 13.15 28.18 4.66
C ILE A 320 12.57 29.60 4.70
N LEU A 321 13.22 30.46 5.49
CA LEU A 321 13.04 31.90 5.37
C LEU A 321 13.15 32.24 3.87
N ASP A 322 12.12 32.87 3.32
CA ASP A 322 12.17 33.52 2.03
C ASP A 322 13.41 34.42 2.01
N LYS A 323 14.50 33.91 1.43
CA LYS A 323 15.59 34.76 0.99
C LYS A 323 15.08 35.45 -0.27
N GLN A 324 14.37 36.54 -0.06
CA GLN A 324 14.40 37.65 -0.99
C GLN A 324 15.86 38.12 -1.09
N ASP A 325 16.63 37.52 -2.01
CA ASP A 325 17.52 38.33 -2.82
C ASP A 325 17.92 37.62 -4.12
N ASN A 326 17.77 38.35 -5.21
CA ASN A 326 18.14 37.94 -6.56
C ASN A 326 19.66 37.74 -6.66
N SER A 327 20.13 36.50 -6.72
CA SER A 327 21.38 36.21 -7.44
C SER A 327 21.35 34.82 -8.05
N VAL A 328 21.12 34.78 -9.36
CA VAL A 328 21.35 33.63 -10.21
C VAL A 328 22.80 33.20 -10.07
N ARG A 329 23.06 31.98 -9.59
CA ARG A 329 24.35 31.31 -9.75
C ARG A 329 24.17 30.10 -10.65
N VAL A 330 24.42 30.31 -11.95
CA VAL A 330 24.62 29.21 -12.89
C VAL A 330 25.98 28.59 -12.58
N ALA A 331 26.01 27.29 -12.31
CA ALA A 331 27.26 26.53 -12.26
C ALA A 331 27.82 26.42 -13.68
N VAL A 332 28.74 27.31 -14.04
CA VAL A 332 29.50 27.22 -15.30
C VAL A 332 30.66 26.27 -15.09
N ASN A 333 30.59 25.13 -15.76
CA ASN A 333 31.66 24.13 -15.83
C ASN A 333 32.84 24.74 -16.62
N ARG A 334 33.90 25.20 -15.94
CA ARG A 334 35.13 25.67 -16.62
C ARG A 334 35.99 24.46 -16.96
N LEU A 335 36.12 24.17 -18.26
CA LEU A 335 37.16 23.30 -18.80
C LEU A 335 38.55 23.91 -18.52
N PRO A 336 39.61 23.11 -18.34
CA PRO A 336 40.94 23.62 -18.07
C PRO A 336 41.51 24.24 -19.35
N GLN A 337 41.89 25.52 -19.32
CA GLN A 337 42.69 26.13 -20.37
C GLN A 337 44.16 26.24 -19.97
N ASP A 338 44.97 25.87 -20.95
CA ASP A 338 46.42 25.75 -20.98
C ASP A 338 47.20 27.00 -20.55
N LYS A 339 48.32 26.71 -19.90
CA LYS A 339 49.65 27.36 -19.94
C LYS A 339 49.73 28.86 -20.26
N GLY A 340 50.17 29.61 -19.26
CA GLY A 340 50.74 30.94 -19.44
C GLY A 340 52.05 30.93 -20.26
N HIS A 341 52.18 31.95 -21.09
CA HIS A 341 53.45 32.46 -21.61
C HIS A 341 53.42 33.98 -21.54
N ASN A 342 54.54 34.52 -21.04
CA ASN A 342 55.05 35.89 -21.14
C ASN A 342 54.20 36.97 -20.45
N SER A 343 54.75 37.83 -19.58
CA SER A 343 56.13 38.29 -19.38
C SER A 343 56.25 38.91 -17.99
#